data_AF-A0A2K6UDT1-F1
#
_entry.id   AF-A0A2K6UDT1-F1
#
_cell.length_a   1.000
_cell.length_b   1.000
_cell.length_c   1.000
_cell.angle_alpha   90.00
_cell.angle_beta   90.00
_cell.angle_gamma   90.00
#
_symmetry.space_group_name_H-M   'P 1'
#
loop_
_entity.id
_entity.type
_entity.pdbx_description
1 polymer ?
#
loop_
_entity_poly.entity_id
_entity_poly.type
_entity_poly.pdbx_seq_one_letter_code
_entity_poly.pdbx_strand_id
1 'polypeptide(L)'
;MASILDEYENSLSRSAVLQPGCPSVGIPHSGYVNAQLEKEVPIFTKQRIDFTPTERITSLVVSSNQLCMSLGKDTLLRIDLGKANEPNHVELGRKDDAKVHKMFLDHTGGCGPGQAVCRPA
;
A
#
# COMPACT_ATOMS: atom_id res chain seq x y z
N MET A 1 -2.45 -2.59 -62.44
CA MET A 1 -2.78 -3.14 -61.11
C MET A 1 -2.24 -2.13 -60.11
N ALA A 2 -3.08 -1.24 -59.60
CA ALA A 2 -2.65 -0.30 -58.57
C ALA A 2 -2.44 -1.10 -57.27
N SER A 3 -1.35 -0.83 -56.56
CA SER A 3 -1.06 -1.50 -55.28
C SER A 3 -2.01 -0.96 -54.22
N ILE A 4 -2.40 -1.80 -53.26
CA ILE A 4 -3.22 -1.39 -52.11
C ILE A 4 -2.60 -0.17 -51.39
N LEU A 5 -1.26 -0.06 -51.44
CA LEU A 5 -0.52 1.07 -50.88
C LEU A 5 -0.76 2.38 -51.63
N ASP A 6 -0.84 2.33 -52.97
CA ASP A 6 -1.10 3.51 -53.80
C ASP A 6 -2.53 4.05 -53.58
N GLU A 7 -3.49 3.16 -53.32
CA GLU A 7 -4.88 3.55 -53.00
C GLU A 7 -4.96 4.29 -51.66
N TYR A 8 -4.17 3.86 -50.65
CA TYR A 8 -4.11 4.53 -49.35
C TYR A 8 -3.48 5.93 -49.45
N GLU A 9 -2.38 6.08 -50.19
CA GLU A 9 -1.68 7.36 -50.33
C GLU A 9 -2.52 8.42 -51.09
N ASN A 10 -3.27 7.97 -52.10
CA ASN A 10 -4.17 8.83 -52.87
C ASN A 10 -5.42 9.24 -52.07
N SER A 11 -5.89 8.39 -51.15
CA SER A 11 -6.99 8.71 -50.23
C SER A 11 -6.62 9.80 -49.22
N LEU A 12 -5.38 9.75 -48.70
CA LEU A 12 -4.85 10.72 -47.74
C LEU A 12 -4.64 12.10 -48.39
N SER A 13 -4.22 12.11 -49.65
CA SER A 13 -4.03 13.32 -50.45
C SER A 13 -5.34 14.04 -50.75
N ARG A 14 -6.45 13.29 -50.88
CA ARG A 14 -7.79 13.85 -51.14
C ARG A 14 -8.50 14.33 -49.88
N SER A 15 -8.23 13.77 -48.70
CA SER A 15 -8.86 14.20 -47.44
C SER A 15 -8.31 15.53 -46.89
N ALA A 16 -7.22 16.06 -47.44
CA ALA A 16 -6.66 17.36 -47.06
C ALA A 16 -7.47 18.55 -47.62
N VAL A 17 -8.43 18.32 -48.52
CA VAL A 17 -9.33 19.36 -49.04
C VAL A 17 -10.64 19.35 -48.25
N LEU A 18 -10.67 20.19 -47.22
CA LEU A 18 -11.84 20.84 -46.60
C LEU A 18 -13.20 20.14 -46.78
N GLN A 19 -13.64 19.39 -45.76
CA GLN A 19 -15.07 19.19 -45.50
C GLN A 19 -15.41 19.49 -44.04
N PRO A 20 -16.34 20.43 -43.76
CA PRO A 20 -16.89 20.64 -42.43
C PRO A 20 -18.06 19.68 -42.22
N GLY A 21 -17.99 18.78 -41.23
CA GLY A 21 -19.22 18.10 -40.76
C GLY A 21 -19.15 16.66 -40.27
N CYS A 22 -18.03 16.16 -39.73
CA CYS A 22 -18.09 14.88 -39.00
C CYS A 22 -17.13 14.91 -37.79
N PRO A 23 -17.57 14.56 -36.56
CA PRO A 23 -16.68 14.44 -35.42
C PRO A 23 -15.91 13.12 -35.56
N SER A 24 -14.87 13.15 -36.39
CA SER A 24 -13.84 12.13 -36.34
C SER A 24 -13.27 12.14 -34.93
N VAL A 25 -13.38 11.03 -34.20
CA VAL A 25 -12.60 10.78 -32.99
C VAL A 25 -11.15 11.05 -33.36
N GLY A 26 -10.65 12.19 -32.88
CA GLY A 26 -9.36 12.74 -33.26
C GLY A 26 -8.27 11.91 -32.62
N ILE A 27 -7.79 10.90 -33.33
CA ILE A 27 -6.46 10.35 -33.08
C ILE A 27 -5.52 11.13 -34.00
N PRO A 28 -4.78 12.14 -33.50
CA PRO A 28 -3.85 12.90 -34.33
C PRO A 28 -2.74 11.95 -34.83
N HIS A 29 -2.63 11.79 -36.15
CA HIS A 29 -1.64 10.90 -36.78
C HIS A 29 -0.23 11.53 -36.86
N SER A 30 -0.04 12.73 -36.32
CA SER A 30 1.26 13.36 -36.14
C SER A 30 1.19 14.29 -34.94
N GLY A 31 1.60 13.78 -33.79
CA GLY A 31 1.70 14.55 -32.57
C GLY A 31 2.09 13.63 -31.44
N TYR A 32 3.17 13.96 -30.74
CA TYR A 32 3.46 13.37 -29.44
C TYR A 32 2.22 13.56 -28.56
N VAL A 33 1.48 12.47 -28.32
CA VAL A 33 0.48 12.45 -27.27
C VAL A 33 1.28 12.34 -25.97
N ASN A 34 1.56 13.49 -25.35
CA ASN A 34 1.91 13.51 -23.94
C ASN A 34 0.64 13.07 -23.20
N ALA A 35 0.45 11.75 -23.08
CA ALA A 35 -0.30 11.19 -21.98
C ALA A 35 0.52 11.53 -20.74
N GLN A 36 0.37 12.76 -20.24
CA GLN A 36 0.77 13.09 -18.88
C GLN A 36 -0.09 12.17 -18.02
N LEU A 37 0.39 10.95 -17.77
CA LEU A 37 -0.05 10.14 -16.66
C LEU A 37 0.03 11.09 -15.47
N GLU A 38 -1.09 11.28 -14.80
CA GLU A 38 -1.12 12.01 -13.54
C GLU A 38 0.06 11.58 -12.67
N LYS A 39 0.65 12.53 -11.95
CA LYS A 39 1.88 12.35 -11.16
C LYS A 39 1.92 10.95 -10.54
N GLU A 40 2.80 10.09 -11.06
CA GLU A 40 2.86 8.69 -10.68
C GLU A 40 3.15 8.58 -9.18
N VAL A 41 2.11 8.29 -8.40
CA VAL A 41 2.24 8.10 -6.95
C VAL A 41 2.81 6.70 -6.76
N PRO A 42 3.93 6.55 -6.05
CA PRO A 42 4.52 5.25 -5.82
C PRO A 42 3.52 4.34 -5.10
N ILE A 43 3.26 3.18 -5.67
CA ILE A 43 2.36 2.15 -5.12
C ILE A 43 2.89 1.54 -3.80
N PHE A 44 4.18 1.67 -3.53
CA PHE A 44 4.82 1.24 -2.29
C PHE A 44 5.62 2.37 -1.68
N THR A 45 5.41 2.60 -0.39
CA THR A 45 6.18 3.55 0.41
C THR A 45 6.89 2.79 1.52
N LYS A 46 8.17 3.11 1.72
CA LYS A 46 8.97 2.56 2.82
C LYS A 46 9.04 3.59 3.94
N GLN A 47 8.31 3.34 5.02
CA GLN A 47 8.42 4.12 6.24
C GLN A 47 9.42 3.46 7.18
N ARG A 48 10.41 4.23 7.64
CA ARG A 48 11.32 3.79 8.71
C ARG A 48 10.72 4.24 10.04
N ILE A 49 10.63 3.31 10.98
CA ILE A 49 10.25 3.59 12.36
C ILE A 49 11.49 3.39 13.21
N ASP A 50 11.97 4.48 13.80
CA ASP A 50 13.08 4.41 14.75
C ASP A 50 12.51 4.03 16.11
N PHE A 51 12.71 2.76 16.47
CA PHE A 51 12.24 2.19 17.72
C PHE A 51 13.39 1.45 18.39
N THR A 52 13.62 1.78 19.66
CA THR A 52 14.60 1.10 20.51
C THR A 52 13.84 0.24 21.51
N PRO A 53 13.73 -1.09 21.28
CA PRO A 53 13.08 -1.99 22.22
C PRO A 53 13.80 -2.01 23.56
N THR A 54 13.05 -1.86 24.66
CA THR A 54 13.57 -2.04 26.02
C THR A 54 13.90 -3.50 26.31
N GLU A 55 13.15 -4.43 25.72
CA GLU A 55 13.33 -5.87 25.86
C GLU A 55 13.27 -6.60 24.52
N ARG A 56 13.64 -7.89 24.50
CA ARG A 56 13.54 -8.71 23.30
C ARG A 56 12.10 -8.78 22.80
N ILE A 57 11.91 -8.52 21.51
CA ILE A 57 10.65 -8.73 20.79
C ILE A 57 10.41 -10.25 20.66
N THR A 58 9.28 -10.74 21.17
CA THR A 58 8.91 -12.16 21.13
C THR A 58 7.97 -12.47 19.96
N SER A 59 7.00 -11.58 19.72
CA SER A 59 5.98 -11.70 18.69
C SER A 59 5.65 -10.31 18.14
N LEU A 60 5.33 -10.24 16.85
CA LEU A 60 4.98 -9.00 16.15
C LEU A 60 3.88 -9.32 15.13
N VAL A 61 2.85 -8.49 15.12
CA VAL A 61 1.69 -8.60 14.23
C VAL A 61 1.32 -7.21 13.73
N VAL A 62 0.85 -7.14 12.48
CA VAL A 62 0.46 -5.87 11.84
C VAL A 62 -0.90 -6.06 11.17
N SER A 63 -1.83 -5.15 11.43
CA SER A 63 -3.14 -5.09 10.76
C SER A 63 -3.67 -3.69 10.77
N SER A 64 -4.35 -3.26 9.70
CA SER A 64 -5.08 -1.98 9.63
C SER A 64 -4.27 -0.77 10.14
N ASN A 65 -3.01 -0.65 9.68
CA ASN A 65 -2.08 0.42 10.09
C ASN A 65 -1.68 0.42 11.58
N GLN A 66 -2.04 -0.64 12.31
CA GLN A 66 -1.65 -0.88 13.70
C GLN A 66 -0.57 -1.97 13.71
N LEU A 67 0.56 -1.65 14.32
CA LEU A 67 1.61 -2.59 14.63
C LEU A 67 1.54 -2.92 16.12
N CYS A 68 1.45 -4.19 16.45
CA CYS A 68 1.45 -4.65 17.83
C CYS A 68 2.59 -5.64 18.04
N MET A 69 3.38 -5.42 19.08
CA MET A 69 4.51 -6.27 19.42
C MET A 69 4.49 -6.61 20.90
N SER A 70 4.98 -7.80 21.25
CA SER A 70 5.19 -8.19 22.63
C SER A 70 6.66 -8.02 22.97
N LEU A 71 6.91 -7.33 24.09
CA LEU A 71 8.23 -7.17 24.68
C LEU A 71 8.22 -7.89 26.03
N GLY A 72 9.15 -8.82 26.21
CA GLY A 72 9.32 -9.45 27.52
C GLY A 72 8.22 -10.42 27.92
N LYS A 73 7.78 -10.31 29.18
CA LYS A 73 6.79 -11.20 29.80
C LYS A 73 5.37 -10.62 29.79
N ASP A 74 5.23 -9.35 30.14
CA ASP A 74 3.96 -8.73 30.51
C ASP A 74 3.59 -7.48 29.69
N THR A 75 4.47 -7.02 28.81
CA THR A 75 4.29 -5.76 28.11
C THR A 75 3.98 -5.98 26.64
N LEU A 76 2.92 -5.33 26.17
CA LEU A 76 2.59 -5.16 24.76
C LEU A 76 2.84 -3.71 24.35
N LEU A 77 3.38 -3.52 23.16
CA LEU A 77 3.55 -2.21 22.56
C LEU A 77 2.72 -2.13 21.29
N ARG A 78 1.93 -1.06 21.20
CA ARG A 78 1.07 -0.75 20.05
C ARG A 78 1.56 0.54 19.41
N ILE A 79 1.79 0.50 18.11
CA ILE A 79 2.25 1.63 17.31
C ILE A 79 1.25 1.82 16.17
N ASP A 80 0.66 3.01 16.09
CA ASP A 80 -0.05 3.44 14.89
C ASP A 80 1.00 3.86 13.86
N LEU A 81 1.05 3.18 12.71
CA LEU A 81 2.00 3.48 11.65
C LEU A 81 1.77 4.88 11.04
N GLY A 82 0.55 5.44 11.19
CA GLY A 82 0.22 6.82 10.83
C GLY A 82 0.74 7.85 11.83
N LYS A 83 1.02 7.43 13.06
CA LYS A 83 1.53 8.26 14.17
C LYS A 83 2.64 7.52 14.94
N ALA A 84 3.66 7.09 14.21
CA ALA A 84 4.70 6.22 14.76
C ALA A 84 5.53 6.83 15.90
N ASN A 85 5.41 8.15 16.14
CA ASN A 85 6.14 8.87 17.19
C ASN A 85 5.57 8.66 18.61
N GLU A 86 4.34 8.16 18.72
CA GLU A 86 3.64 7.99 20.01
C GLU A 86 3.26 6.52 20.23
N PRO A 87 4.24 5.66 20.56
CA PRO A 87 3.94 4.27 20.86
C PRO A 87 3.17 4.14 22.19
N ASN A 88 2.19 3.25 22.23
CA ASN A 88 1.32 3.00 23.38
C ASN A 88 1.71 1.67 24.06
N HIS A 89 2.01 1.75 25.36
CA HIS A 89 2.33 0.59 26.18
C HIS A 89 1.06 0.05 26.85
N VAL A 90 0.83 -1.25 26.69
CA VAL A 90 -0.28 -1.98 27.28
C VAL A 90 0.28 -3.10 28.15
N GLU A 91 0.04 -3.00 29.46
CA GLU A 91 0.37 -4.06 30.41
C GLU A 91 -0.68 -5.16 30.35
N LEU A 92 -0.22 -6.41 30.34
CA LEU A 92 -1.08 -7.60 30.32
C LEU A 92 -1.68 -7.93 31.71
N GLY A 93 -1.17 -7.32 32.79
CA GLY A 93 -1.70 -7.48 34.15
C GLY A 93 -1.61 -8.90 34.70
N ARG A 94 -0.74 -9.76 34.15
CA ARG A 94 -0.60 -11.17 34.57
C ARG A 94 0.38 -11.27 35.74
N LYS A 95 0.05 -12.09 36.74
CA LYS A 95 0.95 -12.38 37.88
C LYS A 95 1.88 -13.56 37.66
N ASP A 96 1.67 -14.30 36.58
CA ASP A 96 2.36 -15.55 36.29
C ASP A 96 3.57 -15.28 35.39
N ASP A 97 4.64 -16.05 35.54
CA ASP A 97 5.89 -15.89 34.77
C ASP A 97 5.79 -16.36 33.30
N ALA A 98 4.56 -16.43 32.78
CA ALA A 98 4.20 -16.87 31.45
C ALA A 98 4.60 -15.83 30.39
N LYS A 99 5.09 -16.31 29.25
CA LYS A 99 5.50 -15.46 28.13
C LYS A 99 4.46 -15.51 27.01
N VAL A 100 4.32 -14.40 26.29
CA VAL A 100 3.51 -14.35 25.07
C VAL A 100 4.13 -15.28 24.03
N HIS A 101 3.38 -16.31 23.64
CA HIS A 101 3.81 -17.29 22.65
C HIS A 101 3.30 -16.92 21.25
N LYS A 102 2.05 -16.48 21.16
CA LYS A 102 1.42 -16.04 19.91
C LYS A 102 0.49 -14.87 20.18
N MET A 103 0.41 -13.95 19.23
CA MET A 103 -0.58 -12.87 19.21
C MET A 103 -1.44 -13.00 17.97
N PHE A 104 -2.70 -12.65 18.13
CA PHE A 104 -3.67 -12.54 17.05
C PHE A 104 -4.22 -11.11 17.07
N LEU A 105 -4.71 -10.66 15.92
CA LEU A 105 -5.43 -9.41 15.78
C LEU A 105 -6.81 -9.74 15.23
N ASP A 106 -7.82 -9.04 15.71
CA ASP A 106 -9.15 -9.08 15.13
C ASP A 106 -9.17 -8.26 13.83
N HIS A 107 -10.27 -8.34 13.09
CA HIS A 107 -10.40 -7.65 11.80
C HIS A 107 -10.27 -6.12 11.92
N THR A 108 -10.44 -5.54 13.12
CA THR A 108 -10.21 -4.10 13.36
C THR A 108 -8.75 -3.75 13.66
N GLY A 109 -7.85 -4.74 13.81
CA GLY A 109 -6.45 -4.54 14.15
C GLY A 109 -6.21 -4.28 15.64
N GLY A 110 -7.17 -4.59 16.50
CA GLY A 110 -7.02 -4.52 17.95
C GLY A 110 -6.09 -5.62 18.48
N CYS A 111 -5.29 -5.27 19.48
CA CYS A 111 -4.41 -6.19 20.20
C CYS A 111 -4.66 -6.01 21.69
N GLY A 112 -5.71 -6.66 22.20
CA GLY A 112 -6.05 -6.66 23.63
C GLY A 112 -5.44 -7.86 24.37
N PRO A 113 -5.54 -7.90 25.71
CA PRO A 113 -5.06 -9.03 26.52
C PRO A 113 -5.72 -10.36 26.12
N GLY A 114 -6.97 -10.33 25.63
CA GLY A 114 -7.68 -11.51 25.12
C GLY A 114 -7.14 -12.05 23.78
N GLN A 115 -6.23 -11.33 23.11
CA GLN A 115 -5.71 -11.72 21.80
C GLN A 115 -4.25 -12.23 21.86
N ALA A 116 -3.65 -12.28 23.05
CA ALA A 116 -2.30 -12.80 23.28
C ALA A 116 -2.34 -14.15 24.00
N VAL A 117 -2.00 -15.22 23.29
CA VAL A 117 -1.86 -16.58 23.83
C VAL A 117 -0.51 -16.71 24.51
N CYS A 118 -0.55 -16.98 25.81
CA CYS A 118 0.64 -17.22 26.62
C CYS A 118 0.89 -18.70 26.85
N ARG A 119 2.16 -19.05 27.02
CA ARG A 119 2.57 -20.37 27.51
C ARG A 119 3.34 -20.19 28.81
N PRO A 120 3.17 -21.10 29.78
CA PRO A 120 4.05 -21.16 30.94
C PRO A 120 5.50 -21.38 30.46
N ALA A 121 6.44 -20.77 31.19
CA ALA A 121 7.87 -20.87 30.92
C ALA A 121 8.41 -22.29 31.07
#